data_AF-A0AAE6G460-F1
#
_entry.id   AF-A0AAE6G460-F1
#
_cell.length_a   1.000
_cell.length_b   1.000
_cell.length_c   1.000
_cell.angle_alpha   90.00
_cell.angle_beta   90.00
_cell.angle_gamma   90.00
#
_symmetry.space_group_name_H-M   'P 1'
#
loop_
_entity.id
_entity.type
_entity.pdbx_description
1 polymer ?
#
loop_
_entity_poly.entity_id
_entity_poly.type
_entity_poly.pdbx_seq_one_letter_code
_entity_poly.pdbx_strand_id
1 'polypeptide(L)'
;MTLAMDFANRGEKTWKLVEDLDRLTRQAGGAVYPAKDSRMSPENFAAYFPQRDRFKQYVDPSFSSSFWRRVNPVSLPFSLAEERCASAAPPPQSLLALR
;
A
#
# COMPACT_ATOMS: atom_id res chain seq x y z
N MET A 1 13.31 17.25 -12.01
CA MET A 1 12.09 18.05 -11.77
C MET A 1 11.19 17.27 -10.84
N THR A 2 10.58 17.92 -9.86
CA THR A 2 9.56 17.33 -8.97
C THR A 2 8.31 18.21 -9.00
N LEU A 3 7.14 17.61 -8.89
CA LEU A 3 5.86 18.31 -8.92
C LEU A 3 4.99 17.82 -7.77
N ALA A 4 4.28 18.76 -7.14
CA ALA A 4 3.19 18.48 -6.23
C ALA A 4 1.93 19.13 -6.80
N MET A 5 0.83 18.39 -6.84
CA MET A 5 -0.46 18.85 -7.36
C MET A 5 -1.55 18.43 -6.38
N ASP A 6 -2.41 19.37 -6.02
CA ASP A 6 -3.53 19.12 -5.12
C ASP A 6 -4.84 19.06 -5.92
N PHE A 7 -5.49 17.91 -5.88
CA PHE A 7 -6.79 17.68 -6.54
C PHE A 7 -7.88 17.54 -5.48
N ALA A 8 -9.01 18.22 -5.67
CA ALA A 8 -10.20 17.96 -4.88
C ALA A 8 -10.66 16.50 -5.08
N ASN A 9 -10.99 15.80 -3.99
CA ASN A 9 -11.49 14.43 -4.06
C ASN A 9 -12.94 14.41 -4.55
N ARG A 10 -13.15 14.05 -5.82
CA ARG A 10 -14.45 13.90 -6.48
C ARG A 10 -14.77 12.44 -6.77
N GLY A 11 -14.26 11.52 -5.93
CA GLY A 11 -14.45 10.08 -6.06
C GLY A 11 -13.76 9.52 -7.32
N GLU A 12 -14.48 8.66 -8.04
CA GLU A 12 -13.96 7.89 -9.18
C GLU A 12 -13.27 8.75 -10.24
N LYS A 13 -13.79 9.96 -10.51
CA LYS A 13 -13.18 10.89 -11.47
C LYS A 13 -11.76 11.29 -11.05
N THR A 14 -11.55 11.59 -9.78
CA THR A 14 -10.21 11.91 -9.25
C THR A 14 -9.32 10.68 -9.30
N TRP A 15 -9.84 9.49 -9.00
CA TRP A 15 -9.04 8.26 -9.03
C TRP A 15 -8.55 7.87 -10.42
N LYS A 16 -9.41 8.01 -11.44
CA LYS A 16 -9.04 7.85 -12.86
C LYS A 16 -7.93 8.82 -13.26
N LEU A 17 -8.06 10.09 -12.89
CA LEU A 17 -7.01 11.09 -13.14
C LEU A 17 -5.68 10.71 -12.50
N VAL A 18 -5.67 10.33 -11.22
CA VAL A 18 -4.42 9.95 -10.55
C VAL A 18 -3.82 8.69 -11.19
N GLU A 19 -4.63 7.76 -11.70
CA GLU A 19 -4.15 6.55 -12.39
C GLU A 19 -3.50 6.87 -13.73
N ASP A 20 -4.07 7.82 -14.48
CA ASP A 20 -3.45 8.36 -15.69
C ASP A 20 -2.11 9.05 -15.37
N LEU A 21 -2.05 9.81 -14.28
CA LEU A 21 -0.81 10.45 -13.83
C LEU A 21 0.24 9.42 -13.40
N ASP A 22 -0.15 8.35 -12.70
CA ASP A 22 0.75 7.24 -12.35
C ASP A 22 1.34 6.60 -13.62
N ARG A 23 0.50 6.36 -14.64
CA ARG A 23 0.95 5.83 -15.94
C ARG A 23 1.95 6.76 -16.62
N LEU A 24 1.66 8.06 -16.71
CA LEU A 24 2.57 9.04 -17.31
C LEU A 24 3.88 9.16 -16.52
N THR A 25 3.80 9.14 -15.19
CA THR A 25 4.96 9.18 -14.31
C THR A 25 5.88 8.00 -14.57
N ARG A 26 5.33 6.78 -14.67
CA ARG A 26 6.10 5.58 -15.03
C ARG A 26 6.72 5.67 -16.42
N GLN A 27 5.97 6.12 -17.42
CA GLN A 27 6.46 6.29 -18.79
C GLN A 27 7.64 7.27 -18.87
N ALA A 28 7.62 8.31 -18.04
CA ALA A 28 8.71 9.27 -17.92
C ALA A 28 9.90 8.77 -17.07
N GLY A 29 9.86 7.54 -16.54
CA GLY A 29 10.88 7.02 -15.62
C GLY A 29 10.89 7.70 -14.25
N GLY A 30 9.78 8.36 -13.88
CA GLY A 30 9.61 9.02 -12.58
C GLY A 30 9.08 8.08 -11.50
N ALA A 31 8.86 8.65 -10.31
CA ALA A 31 8.33 7.94 -9.15
C ALA A 31 7.37 8.80 -8.34
N VAL A 32 6.36 8.16 -7.74
CA VAL A 32 5.49 8.79 -6.74
C VAL A 32 6.07 8.61 -5.34
N TYR A 33 6.02 9.67 -4.53
CA TYR A 33 6.56 9.67 -3.18
C TYR A 33 5.64 8.89 -2.21
N PRO A 34 6.10 7.78 -1.59
CA PRO A 34 5.23 6.93 -0.76
C PRO A 34 4.59 7.64 0.43
N ALA A 35 5.25 8.63 1.04
CA ALA A 35 4.69 9.34 2.19
C ALA A 35 3.48 10.23 1.84
N LYS A 36 3.20 10.44 0.55
CA LYS A 36 2.03 11.17 0.05
C LYS A 36 1.02 10.26 -0.64
N ASP A 37 1.29 8.96 -0.68
CA ASP A 37 0.43 7.99 -1.33
C ASP A 37 -0.49 7.28 -0.34
N SER A 38 -1.73 7.01 -0.78
CA SER A 38 -2.69 6.18 -0.07
C SER A 38 -3.11 4.92 -0.84
N ARG A 39 -2.68 4.73 -2.10
CA ARG A 39 -3.25 3.75 -3.03
C ARG A 39 -2.25 3.01 -3.94
N MET A 40 -0.95 3.27 -3.83
CA MET A 40 0.08 2.71 -4.70
C MET A 40 -0.01 1.19 -4.74
N SER A 41 -0.05 0.65 -5.96
CA SER A 41 -0.09 -0.79 -6.21
C SER A 41 1.32 -1.41 -6.15
N PRO A 42 1.42 -2.73 -5.95
CA PRO A 42 2.69 -3.47 -6.03
C PRO A 42 3.47 -3.24 -7.34
N GLU A 43 2.75 -3.15 -8.45
CA GLU A 43 3.30 -2.97 -9.80
C GLU A 43 3.85 -1.55 -9.97
N ASN A 44 3.14 -0.53 -9.48
CA ASN A 44 3.63 0.83 -9.50
C ASN A 44 4.86 0.98 -8.59
N PHE A 45 4.82 0.43 -7.37
CA PHE A 45 5.99 0.42 -6.49
C PHE A 45 7.20 -0.28 -7.13
N ALA A 46 6.98 -1.31 -7.95
CA ALA A 46 8.02 -1.99 -8.71
C ALA A 46 8.70 -1.09 -9.72
N ALA A 47 7.87 -0.42 -10.53
CA ALA A 47 8.33 0.46 -11.57
C ALA A 47 9.06 1.69 -10.99
N TYR A 48 8.53 2.24 -9.90
CA TYR A 48 9.09 3.43 -9.25
C TYR A 48 10.41 3.17 -8.54
N PHE A 49 10.60 1.97 -7.97
CA PHE A 49 11.76 1.64 -7.14
C PHE A 49 12.41 0.32 -7.59
N PRO A 50 13.09 0.29 -8.76
CA PRO A 50 13.68 -0.93 -9.31
C PRO A 50 14.77 -1.55 -8.42
N GLN A 51 15.41 -0.74 -7.56
CA GLN A 51 16.43 -1.23 -6.62
C GLN A 51 15.84 -1.76 -5.31
N ARG A 52 14.52 -1.89 -5.18
CA ARG A 52 13.86 -2.37 -3.95
C ARG A 52 14.35 -3.74 -3.49
N ASP A 53 14.70 -4.64 -4.41
CA ASP A 53 15.20 -5.98 -4.04
C ASP A 53 16.56 -5.89 -3.33
N ARG A 54 17.41 -4.94 -3.72
CA ARG A 54 18.63 -4.62 -2.98
C ARG A 54 18.31 -3.99 -1.63
N PHE A 55 17.27 -3.17 -1.53
CA PHE A 55 16.86 -2.55 -0.27
C PHE A 55 16.27 -3.56 0.74
N LYS A 56 15.60 -4.61 0.26
CA LYS A 56 14.96 -5.64 1.11
C LYS A 56 15.89 -6.26 2.15
N GLN A 57 17.19 -6.34 1.90
CA GLN A 57 18.17 -6.88 2.86
C GLN A 57 18.27 -6.07 4.16
N TYR A 58 17.85 -4.80 4.14
CA TYR A 58 17.88 -3.91 5.29
C TYR A 58 16.53 -3.84 6.03
N VAL A 59 15.50 -4.54 5.53
CA VAL A 59 14.17 -4.54 6.13
C VAL A 59 14.13 -5.54 7.28
N ASP A 60 13.76 -5.08 8.47
CA ASP A 60 13.45 -5.96 9.60
C ASP A 60 12.12 -6.71 9.32
N PRO A 61 12.13 -8.06 9.32
CA PRO A 61 10.92 -8.85 9.10
C PRO A 61 9.79 -8.59 10.11
N SER A 62 10.12 -8.06 11.29
CA SER A 62 9.16 -7.73 12.35
C SER A 62 8.42 -6.42 12.07
N PHE A 63 8.90 -5.60 11.14
CA PHE A 63 8.28 -4.32 10.79
C PHE A 63 7.21 -4.50 9.72
N SER A 64 6.04 -3.93 9.97
CA SER A 64 4.92 -3.98 9.05
C SER A 64 4.05 -2.72 9.15
N SER A 65 3.60 -2.23 8.00
CA SER A 65 2.63 -1.14 7.90
C SER A 65 1.56 -1.49 6.86
N SER A 66 0.45 -0.74 6.86
CA SER A 66 -0.59 -0.89 5.83
C SER A 66 -0.03 -0.66 4.43
N PHE A 67 0.87 0.32 4.28
CA PHE A 67 1.60 0.56 3.03
C PHE A 67 2.45 -0.66 2.65
N TRP A 68 3.28 -1.17 3.57
CA TRP A 68 4.18 -2.29 3.30
C TRP A 68 3.41 -3.53 2.83
N ARG A 69 2.32 -3.89 3.52
CA ARG A 69 1.46 -5.02 3.11
C ARG A 69 0.80 -4.80 1.74
N ARG A 70 0.47 -3.55 1.39
CA ARG A 70 -0.13 -3.22 0.09
C ARG A 70 0.86 -3.37 -1.07
N VAL A 71 2.09 -2.89 -0.91
CA VAL A 71 3.08 -2.88 -2.01
C VAL A 71 3.95 -4.13 -2.06
N ASN A 72 3.96 -4.92 -0.99
CA ASN A 72 4.64 -6.21 -0.90
C ASN A 72 3.64 -7.30 -0.49
N PRO A 73 2.71 -7.67 -1.38
CA PRO A 73 1.77 -8.75 -1.10
C PRO A 73 2.56 -10.05 -0.94
N VAL A 74 2.55 -10.59 0.28
CA VAL A 74 3.05 -11.94 0.54
C VAL A 74 2.04 -12.90 -0.07
N SER A 75 2.50 -13.88 -0.84
CA SER A 75 1.69 -15.08 -1.11
C SER A 75 1.54 -15.81 0.23
N LEU A 76 0.42 -15.63 0.91
CA LEU A 76 0.13 -16.44 2.09
C LEU A 76 0.06 -17.91 1.64
N PRO A 77 0.74 -18.84 2.34
CA PRO A 77 0.59 -20.27 2.08
C PRO A 77 -0.81 -20.79 2.44
N PHE A 78 -1.68 -19.97 3.04
CA PHE A 78 -3.05 -20.30 3.41
C PHE A 78 -4.03 -19.18 3.02
N SER A 79 -5.24 -19.57 2.62
CA SER A 79 -6.33 -18.68 2.25
C SER A 79 -6.94 -18.05 3.51
N LEU A 80 -7.05 -16.71 3.54
CA LEU A 80 -7.78 -15.96 4.58
C LEU A 80 -9.29 -16.31 4.67
N ALA A 81 -9.80 -17.20 3.81
CA ALA A 81 -11.15 -17.74 3.92
C ALA A 81 -11.27 -18.80 5.02
N GLU A 82 -10.21 -19.56 5.30
CA GLU A 82 -10.25 -20.68 6.24
C GLU A 82 -10.26 -20.21 7.71
N GLU A 83 -9.61 -19.08 8.01
CA GLU A 83 -9.54 -18.54 9.38
C GLU A 83 -10.86 -17.95 9.88
N ARG A 84 -11.78 -17.54 8.98
CA ARG A 84 -13.08 -17.00 9.41
C ARG A 84 -14.03 -18.05 9.96
N CYS A 85 -13.82 -19.33 9.66
CA CYS A 85 -14.71 -20.41 10.09
C CYS A 85 -14.25 -21.08 11.40
N ALA A 86 -12.98 -20.96 11.78
CA ALA A 86 -12.38 -21.78 12.85
C ALA A 86 -12.25 -21.07 14.22
N SER A 87 -12.62 -19.79 14.34
CA SER A 87 -12.47 -19.04 15.59
C SER A 87 -13.74 -18.27 15.94
N ALA A 88 -14.69 -18.97 16.55
CA ALA A 88 -15.73 -18.34 17.36
C ALA A 88 -15.15 -17.90 18.72
N ALA A 89 -14.11 -17.05 18.69
CA ALA A 89 -13.61 -16.38 19.88
C ALA A 89 -14.38 -15.07 20.08
N PRO A 90 -14.87 -14.75 21.30
CA PRO A 90 -15.54 -13.48 21.53
C PRO A 90 -14.55 -12.32 21.30
N PRO A 91 -15.03 -11.16 20.81
CA PRO A 91 -14.16 -10.03 20.49
C PRO A 91 -13.42 -9.55 21.74
N PRO A 92 -12.14 -9.12 21.61
CA PRO A 92 -11.37 -8.64 22.75
C PRO A 92 -12.06 -7.40 23.34
N GLN A 93 -12.40 -7.47 24.63
CA GLN A 93 -12.87 -6.31 25.38
C GLN A 93 -11.71 -5.33 25.54
N SER A 94 -11.75 -4.24 24.79
CA SER A 94 -10.81 -3.13 24.92
C SER A 94 -10.96 -2.47 26.30
N LEU A 95 -9.86 -2.39 27.06
CA LEU A 95 -9.73 -1.63 28.31
C LEU A 95 -9.82 -0.09 28.10
N LEU A 96 -9.89 0.39 26.85
CA LEU A 96 -10.04 1.81 26.52
C LEU A 96 -11.51 2.30 26.49
N ALA A 97 -12.49 1.45 26.83
CA ALA A 97 -13.91 1.82 26.89
C ALA A 97 -14.39 2.25 28.29
N LEU A 98 -13.48 2.42 29.26
CA LEU A 98 -13.77 2.92 30.61
C LEU A 98 -12.91 4.15 30.92
N ARG A 99 -13.19 5.27 30.24
CA ARG A 99 -13.09 6.65 30.75
C ARG A 99 -13.95 7.58 29.91
#